data_AF-A0A1C6DTS7-F1
#
_entry.id   AF-A0A1C6DTS7-F1
#
_cell.length_a   1.000
_cell.length_b   1.000
_cell.length_c   1.000
_cell.angle_alpha   90.00
_cell.angle_beta   90.00
_cell.angle_gamma   90.00
#
_symmetry.space_group_name_H-M   'P 1'
#
loop_
_entity.id
_entity.type
_entity.pdbx_description
1 polymer ?
#
loop_
_entity_poly.entity_id
_entity_poly.type
_entity_poly.pdbx_seq_one_letter_code
_entity_poly.pdbx_strand_id
1 'polypeptide(L)'
;MKKNNFAEEYAQETAIKAQYHEAEKAGNTEGQEAARNAYHELEEQIAGKGNPYARIYRLYSEAQERGNAYIDLNDTIWDDQVPALIGNLREYGIEKFTFSSTWSSAVETAWLFTQNGCRLEGLVEINGRHKAFMSDEYEKAHGYLFSIGDAEDK
;
A
#
# COMPACT_ATOMS: atom_id res chain seq x y z
N MET A 1 13.23 -10.75 9.67
CA MET A 1 12.47 -9.58 9.17
C MET A 1 13.47 -8.57 8.62
N LYS A 2 13.30 -8.11 7.37
CA LYS A 2 14.06 -7.00 6.79
C LYS A 2 13.56 -5.69 7.37
N LYS A 3 14.46 -4.72 7.56
CA LYS A 3 14.07 -3.36 7.90
C LYS A 3 13.31 -2.75 6.72
N ASN A 4 12.10 -2.26 6.98
CA ASN A 4 11.41 -1.34 6.08
C ASN A 4 11.60 0.10 6.58
N ASN A 5 11.66 1.06 5.66
CA ASN A 5 11.75 2.49 5.98
C ASN A 5 10.46 3.23 5.54
N PHE A 6 9.33 2.52 5.45
CA PHE A 6 8.12 3.04 4.79
C PHE A 6 7.61 4.34 5.39
N ALA A 7 7.62 4.48 6.72
CA ALA A 7 7.19 5.71 7.39
C ALA A 7 8.13 6.90 7.12
N GLU A 8 9.44 6.65 7.08
CA GLU A 8 10.45 7.69 6.79
C GLU A 8 10.33 8.16 5.33
N GLU A 9 10.21 7.21 4.40
CA GLU A 9 10.03 7.46 2.97
C GLU A 9 8.72 8.18 2.68
N TYR A 10 7.63 7.80 3.36
CA TYR A 10 6.34 8.46 3.22
C TYR A 10 6.36 9.89 3.77
N ALA A 11 7.08 10.15 4.88
CA ALA A 11 7.29 11.49 5.39
C ALA A 11 8.06 12.36 4.39
N GLN A 12 9.08 11.79 3.73
CA GLN A 12 9.81 12.45 2.66
C GLN A 12 8.92 12.74 1.45
N GLU A 13 8.14 11.76 1.00
CA GLU A 13 7.17 11.92 -0.10
C GLU A 13 6.16 13.03 0.20
N THR A 14 5.62 13.07 1.42
CA THR A 14 4.67 14.09 1.87
C THR A 14 5.29 15.48 1.88
N ALA A 15 6.55 15.60 2.34
CA ALA A 15 7.28 16.86 2.33
C ALA A 15 7.51 17.38 0.89
N ILE A 16 7.86 16.48 -0.05
CA ILE A 16 8.04 16.84 -1.46
C ILE A 16 6.72 17.31 -2.09
N LYS A 17 5.60 16.61 -1.82
CA LYS A 17 4.26 17.02 -2.28
C LYS A 17 3.88 18.40 -1.71
N ALA A 18 4.16 18.66 -0.44
CA ALA A 18 3.91 19.97 0.18
C ALA A 18 4.72 21.09 -0.51
N GLN A 19 6.02 20.85 -0.77
CA GLN A 19 6.87 21.80 -1.50
C GLN A 19 6.32 22.12 -2.90
N TYR A 20 5.84 21.11 -3.62
CA TYR A 20 5.21 21.32 -4.93
C TYR A 20 3.98 22.24 -4.81
N HIS A 21 3.07 21.95 -3.87
CA HIS A 21 1.87 22.77 -3.68
C HIS A 21 2.16 24.20 -3.24
N GLU A 22 3.19 24.40 -2.42
CA GLU A 22 3.64 25.75 -2.04
C GLU A 22 4.20 26.51 -3.25
N ALA A 23 5.03 25.85 -4.08
CA ALA A 23 5.56 26.43 -5.30
C ALA A 23 4.47 26.74 -6.33
N GLU A 24 3.46 25.88 -6.45
CA GLU A 24 2.28 26.09 -7.30
C GLU A 24 1.49 27.34 -6.87
N LYS A 25 1.18 27.47 -5.57
CA LYS A 25 0.49 28.65 -5.02
C LYS A 25 1.28 29.94 -5.23
N ALA A 26 2.61 29.86 -5.21
CA ALA A 26 3.49 31.01 -5.42
C ALA A 26 3.75 31.33 -6.90
N GLY A 27 3.26 30.52 -7.85
CA GLY A 27 3.59 30.64 -9.27
C GLY A 27 5.08 30.39 -9.57
N ASN A 28 5.79 29.69 -8.68
CA ASN A 28 7.21 29.38 -8.80
C ASN A 28 7.43 28.10 -9.61
N THR A 29 7.70 28.25 -10.90
CA THR A 29 7.96 27.12 -11.81
C THR A 29 9.26 26.38 -11.49
N GLU A 30 10.31 27.07 -11.04
CA GLU A 30 11.57 26.41 -10.67
C GLU A 30 11.39 25.53 -9.42
N GLY A 31 10.60 26.00 -8.46
CA GLY A 31 10.24 25.22 -7.26
C GLY A 31 9.40 23.98 -7.58
N GLN A 32 8.46 24.09 -8.52
CA GLN A 32 7.69 22.93 -9.00
C GLN A 32 8.59 21.88 -9.65
N GLU A 33 9.53 22.31 -10.49
CA GLU A 33 10.46 21.41 -11.17
C GLU A 33 11.43 20.74 -10.19
N ALA A 34 11.93 21.49 -9.20
CA ALA A 34 12.76 20.93 -8.13
C ALA A 34 12.02 19.85 -7.33
N ALA A 35 10.74 20.07 -6.99
CA ALA A 35 9.93 19.09 -6.29
C ALA A 35 9.66 17.84 -7.16
N ARG A 36 9.44 18.00 -8.47
CA ARG A 36 9.29 16.85 -9.40
C ARG A 36 10.56 16.02 -9.47
N ASN A 37 11.73 16.67 -9.60
CA ASN A 37 13.01 15.97 -9.62
C ASN A 37 13.27 15.21 -8.31
N ALA A 38 13.00 15.84 -7.16
CA ALA A 38 13.13 15.19 -5.85
C ALA A 38 12.17 13.99 -5.70
N TYR A 39 10.95 14.09 -6.24
CA TYR A 39 9.99 12.99 -6.27
C TYR A 39 10.50 11.84 -7.14
N HIS A 40 11.02 12.11 -8.34
CA HIS A 40 11.61 11.10 -9.22
C HIS A 40 12.83 10.41 -8.58
N GLU A 41 13.71 11.15 -7.92
CA GLU A 41 14.84 10.57 -7.18
C GLU A 41 14.38 9.63 -6.06
N LEU A 42 13.31 10.00 -5.33
CA LEU A 42 12.72 9.13 -4.31
C LEU A 42 12.12 7.85 -4.93
N GLU A 43 11.41 7.97 -6.05
CA GLU A 43 10.88 6.80 -6.77
C GLU A 43 12.00 5.85 -7.24
N GLU A 44 13.10 6.39 -7.77
CA GLU A 44 14.27 5.60 -8.17
C GLU A 44 14.93 4.90 -6.98
N GLN A 45 15.06 5.58 -5.83
CA GLN A 45 15.59 4.99 -4.61
C GLN A 45 14.73 3.83 -4.10
N ILE A 46 13.40 3.99 -4.11
CA ILE A 46 12.46 2.95 -3.72
C ILE A 46 12.50 1.78 -4.71
N ALA A 47 12.52 2.07 -6.02
CA ALA A 47 12.64 1.05 -7.06
C ALA A 47 13.95 0.27 -6.96
N GLY A 48 15.05 0.94 -6.59
CA GLY A 48 16.36 0.33 -6.35
C GLY A 48 16.39 -0.70 -5.21
N LYS A 49 15.39 -0.68 -4.31
CA LYS A 49 15.21 -1.70 -3.25
C LYS A 49 14.51 -2.97 -3.73
N GLY A 50 14.09 -2.99 -5.00
CA GLY A 50 13.50 -4.13 -5.68
C GLY A 50 11.97 -4.10 -5.71
N ASN A 51 11.41 -4.82 -6.68
CA ASN A 51 9.98 -4.84 -6.96
C ASN A 51 9.09 -5.19 -5.74
N PRO A 52 9.45 -6.18 -4.88
CA PRO A 52 8.66 -6.45 -3.67
C PRO A 52 8.59 -5.26 -2.72
N TYR A 53 9.71 -4.56 -2.49
CA TYR A 53 9.76 -3.39 -1.62
C TYR A 53 8.90 -2.27 -2.18
N ALA A 54 9.11 -1.93 -3.46
CA ALA A 54 8.38 -0.86 -4.15
C ALA A 54 6.86 -1.13 -4.16
N ARG A 55 6.44 -2.38 -4.41
CA ARG A 55 5.02 -2.76 -4.35
C ARG A 55 4.43 -2.53 -2.97
N ILE A 56 5.11 -2.97 -1.91
CA ILE A 56 4.59 -2.85 -0.54
C ILE A 56 4.60 -1.38 -0.09
N TYR A 57 5.63 -0.62 -0.46
CA TYR A 57 5.68 0.82 -0.22
C TYR A 57 4.49 1.54 -0.86
N ARG A 58 4.16 1.24 -2.12
CA ARG A 58 2.98 1.82 -2.78
C ARG A 58 1.69 1.54 -1.99
N LEU A 59 1.50 0.30 -1.55
CA LEU A 59 0.31 -0.07 -0.76
C LEU A 59 0.28 0.65 0.60
N TYR A 60 1.46 0.87 1.20
CA TYR A 60 1.61 1.64 2.43
C TYR A 60 1.28 3.12 2.21
N SER A 61 1.86 3.78 1.20
CA SER A 61 1.59 5.20 0.93
C SER A 61 0.13 5.44 0.57
N GLU A 62 -0.49 4.54 -0.20
CA GLU A 62 -1.93 4.56 -0.49
C GLU A 62 -2.78 4.41 0.79
N ALA A 63 -2.39 3.53 1.72
CA ALA A 63 -3.10 3.37 2.97
C ALA A 63 -3.00 4.63 3.85
N GLN A 64 -1.82 5.25 3.93
CA GLN A 64 -1.63 6.50 4.65
C GLN A 64 -2.46 7.65 4.03
N GLU A 65 -2.41 7.81 2.71
CA GLU A 65 -3.16 8.84 1.98
C GLU A 65 -4.67 8.70 2.19
N ARG A 66 -5.17 7.46 2.18
CA ARG A 66 -6.59 7.16 2.39
C ARG A 66 -6.99 7.14 3.86
N GLY A 67 -6.05 7.23 4.81
CA GLY A 67 -6.35 7.10 6.24
C GLY A 67 -6.80 5.69 6.65
N ASN A 68 -6.32 4.65 5.96
CA ASN A 68 -6.56 3.26 6.32
C ASN A 68 -5.50 2.76 7.32
N ALA A 69 -5.93 1.93 8.28
CA ALA A 69 -5.05 1.37 9.29
C ALA A 69 -4.06 0.32 8.75
N TYR A 70 -4.44 -0.38 7.68
CA TYR A 70 -3.67 -1.46 7.07
C TYR A 70 -3.52 -1.23 5.57
N ILE A 71 -2.47 -1.80 5.00
CA ILE A 71 -2.33 -1.89 3.54
C ILE A 71 -3.47 -2.72 2.96
N ASP A 72 -3.90 -2.36 1.75
CA ASP A 72 -5.05 -2.99 1.10
C ASP A 72 -4.67 -3.67 -0.21
N LEU A 73 -4.84 -4.98 -0.27
CA LEU A 73 -4.69 -5.79 -1.48
C LEU A 73 -5.99 -5.70 -2.30
N ASN A 74 -6.06 -4.74 -3.22
CA ASN A 74 -7.23 -4.51 -4.09
C ASN A 74 -6.98 -4.75 -5.59
N ASP A 75 -5.73 -5.01 -5.97
CA ASP A 75 -5.35 -5.33 -7.36
C ASP A 75 -5.57 -6.81 -7.69
N THR A 76 -5.48 -7.15 -8.98
CA THR A 76 -5.47 -8.54 -9.44
C THR A 76 -4.24 -9.27 -8.88
N ILE A 77 -4.49 -10.38 -8.20
CA ILE A 77 -3.45 -11.28 -7.68
C ILE A 77 -3.67 -12.64 -8.31
N TRP A 78 -2.69 -13.13 -9.05
CA TRP A 78 -2.73 -14.46 -9.62
C TRP A 78 -2.35 -15.51 -8.57
N ASP A 79 -2.93 -16.70 -8.67
CA ASP A 79 -2.77 -17.76 -7.67
C ASP A 79 -1.30 -18.13 -7.41
N ASP A 80 -0.48 -18.15 -8.47
CA ASP A 80 0.95 -18.44 -8.41
C ASP A 80 1.78 -17.33 -7.74
N GLN A 81 1.24 -16.10 -7.67
CA GLN A 81 1.88 -14.98 -7.00
C GLN A 81 1.63 -14.97 -5.48
N VAL A 82 0.60 -15.65 -5.00
CA VAL A 82 0.19 -15.61 -3.59
C VAL A 82 1.32 -16.01 -2.63
N PRO A 83 2.03 -17.14 -2.82
CA PRO A 83 3.09 -17.53 -1.89
C PRO A 83 4.21 -16.50 -1.79
N ALA A 84 4.66 -15.96 -2.93
CA ALA A 84 5.70 -14.95 -2.97
C ALA A 84 5.22 -13.63 -2.33
N LEU A 85 3.98 -13.21 -2.59
CA LEU A 85 3.39 -12.00 -2.01
C LEU A 85 3.36 -12.09 -0.48
N ILE A 86 2.77 -13.15 0.08
CA ILE A 86 2.69 -13.31 1.55
C ILE A 86 4.08 -13.45 2.17
N GLY A 87 5.01 -14.13 1.49
CA GLY A 87 6.41 -14.20 1.89
C GLY A 87 7.07 -12.83 2.00
N ASN A 88 6.88 -11.97 1.00
CA ASN A 88 7.41 -10.59 1.00
C ASN A 88 6.76 -9.73 2.09
N LEU A 89 5.43 -9.81 2.27
CA LEU A 89 4.73 -9.08 3.34
C LEU A 89 5.32 -9.43 4.71
N ARG A 90 5.49 -10.73 4.99
CA ARG A 90 6.13 -11.21 6.22
C ARG A 90 7.59 -10.74 6.33
N GLU A 91 8.33 -10.81 5.23
CA GLU A 91 9.74 -10.39 5.20
C GLU A 91 9.90 -8.93 5.61
N TYR A 92 9.01 -8.04 5.14
CA TYR A 92 9.02 -6.61 5.47
C TYR A 92 8.22 -6.25 6.73
N GLY A 93 7.79 -7.22 7.52
CA GLY A 93 7.16 -6.98 8.81
C GLY A 93 5.72 -6.46 8.74
N ILE A 94 5.00 -6.78 7.67
CA ILE A 94 3.56 -6.57 7.62
C ILE A 94 2.88 -7.67 8.42
N GLU A 95 2.15 -7.28 9.46
CA GLU A 95 1.44 -8.21 10.35
C GLU A 95 -0.02 -8.41 9.92
N LYS A 96 -0.63 -7.37 9.35
CA LYS A 96 -2.03 -7.36 8.92
C LYS A 96 -2.22 -6.61 7.62
N PHE A 97 -3.18 -7.06 6.82
CA PHE A 97 -3.59 -6.42 5.58
C PHE A 97 -5.09 -6.59 5.36
N THR A 98 -5.69 -5.69 4.58
CA THR A 98 -7.04 -5.89 4.06
C THR A 98 -7.00 -6.42 2.64
N PHE A 99 -8.04 -7.16 2.25
CA PHE A 99 -8.23 -7.65 0.90
C PHE A 99 -9.64 -7.28 0.43
N SER A 100 -9.71 -6.31 -0.48
CA SER A 100 -10.96 -5.69 -0.95
C SER A 100 -11.23 -5.90 -2.46
N SER A 101 -10.59 -6.93 -3.05
CA SER A 101 -10.78 -7.29 -4.45
C SER A 101 -12.25 -7.60 -4.78
N THR A 102 -12.75 -7.02 -5.86
CA THR A 102 -14.11 -7.25 -6.40
C THR A 102 -14.13 -8.26 -7.54
N TRP A 103 -13.03 -8.94 -7.81
CA TRP A 103 -12.94 -9.96 -8.86
C TRP A 103 -13.73 -11.22 -8.47
N SER A 104 -14.25 -11.94 -9.45
CA SER A 104 -15.01 -13.18 -9.21
C SER A 104 -14.20 -14.26 -8.50
N SER A 105 -12.86 -14.24 -8.64
CA SER A 105 -11.93 -15.16 -8.00
C SER A 105 -11.46 -14.71 -6.60
N ALA A 106 -12.05 -13.66 -6.03
CA ALA A 106 -11.59 -13.11 -4.75
C ALA A 106 -11.65 -14.14 -3.62
N VAL A 107 -12.68 -14.99 -3.59
CA VAL A 107 -12.81 -16.03 -2.56
C VAL A 107 -11.70 -17.08 -2.67
N GLU A 108 -11.34 -17.47 -3.88
CA GLU A 108 -10.24 -18.40 -4.16
C GLU A 108 -8.88 -17.80 -3.76
N THR A 109 -8.63 -16.53 -4.09
CA THR A 109 -7.43 -15.82 -3.64
C THR A 109 -7.37 -15.72 -2.11
N ALA A 110 -8.50 -15.39 -1.47
CA ALA A 110 -8.62 -15.35 -0.01
C ALA A 110 -8.34 -16.73 0.63
N TRP A 111 -8.83 -17.81 0.01
CA TRP A 111 -8.51 -19.18 0.43
C TRP A 111 -7.01 -19.46 0.33
N LEU A 112 -6.36 -19.05 -0.76
CA LEU A 112 -4.90 -19.21 -0.92
C LEU A 112 -4.11 -18.45 0.13
N PHE A 113 -4.57 -17.29 0.60
CA PHE A 113 -3.92 -16.61 1.74
C PHE A 113 -3.91 -17.51 2.98
N THR A 114 -5.01 -18.22 3.26
CA THR A 114 -5.06 -19.15 4.39
C THR A 114 -4.08 -20.32 4.24
N GLN A 115 -3.93 -20.86 3.03
CA GLN A 115 -2.95 -21.90 2.73
C GLN A 115 -1.49 -21.41 2.90
N ASN A 116 -1.28 -20.09 2.84
CA ASN A 116 0.03 -19.44 3.01
C ASN A 116 0.24 -18.86 4.42
N GLY A 117 -0.54 -19.32 5.40
CA GLY A 117 -0.35 -18.99 6.82
C GLY A 117 -0.98 -17.67 7.23
N CYS A 118 -1.92 -17.14 6.44
CA CYS A 118 -2.74 -16.00 6.87
C CYS A 118 -4.00 -16.49 7.58
N ARG A 119 -4.51 -15.73 8.54
CA ARG A 119 -5.78 -16.01 9.20
C ARG A 119 -6.77 -14.91 8.86
N LEU A 120 -7.95 -15.32 8.39
CA LEU A 120 -9.08 -14.42 8.19
C LEU A 120 -9.64 -14.00 9.56
N GLU A 121 -9.57 -12.72 9.88
CA GLU A 121 -10.10 -12.16 11.13
C GLU A 121 -11.56 -11.71 11.01
N GLY A 122 -12.02 -11.38 9.80
CA GLY A 122 -13.41 -11.00 9.53
C GLY A 122 -13.54 -9.96 8.44
N LEU A 123 -14.72 -9.33 8.38
CA LEU A 123 -15.03 -8.22 7.48
C LEU A 123 -14.74 -6.89 8.16
N VAL A 124 -14.22 -5.93 7.39
CA VAL A 124 -13.94 -4.56 7.83
C VAL A 124 -14.41 -3.55 6.78
N GLU A 125 -14.78 -2.37 7.24
CA GLU A 125 -14.97 -1.19 6.38
C GLU A 125 -13.65 -0.43 6.26
N ILE A 126 -13.30 -0.02 5.04
CA ILE A 126 -12.10 0.76 4.73
C ILE A 126 -12.46 1.96 3.85
N ASN A 127 -11.56 2.93 3.75
CA ASN A 127 -11.62 3.96 2.73
C ASN A 127 -11.16 3.36 1.39
N GLY A 128 -12.03 3.45 0.39
CA GLY A 128 -11.83 2.94 -0.95
C GLY A 128 -10.88 3.80 -1.79
N ARG A 129 -10.75 3.47 -3.07
CA ARG A 129 -9.81 4.14 -3.99
C ARG A 129 -10.28 5.51 -4.47
N HIS A 130 -11.59 5.76 -4.43
CA HIS A 130 -12.19 6.94 -5.02
C HIS A 130 -12.72 7.86 -3.92
N LYS A 131 -12.52 9.16 -4.09
CA LYS A 131 -13.24 10.17 -3.34
C LYS A 131 -14.68 10.26 -3.82
N ALA A 132 -15.60 10.48 -2.90
CA ALA A 132 -17.00 10.69 -3.24
C ALA A 132 -17.13 11.94 -4.14
N PHE A 133 -18.11 11.91 -5.05
CA PHE A 133 -18.28 12.97 -6.03
C PHE A 133 -18.45 14.33 -5.35
N MET A 134 -17.61 15.30 -5.73
CA MET A 134 -17.54 16.65 -5.14
C MET A 134 -17.20 16.69 -3.64
N SER A 135 -16.53 15.66 -3.11
CA SER A 135 -16.08 15.58 -1.72
C SER A 135 -14.59 15.28 -1.62
N ASP A 136 -13.97 15.68 -0.51
CA ASP A 136 -12.63 15.25 -0.13
C ASP A 136 -12.61 13.93 0.63
N GLU A 137 -13.78 13.39 0.97
CA GLU A 137 -13.92 12.11 1.67
C GLU A 137 -13.84 10.93 0.71
N TYR A 138 -13.15 9.86 1.11
CA TYR A 138 -13.12 8.60 0.38
C TYR A 138 -14.45 7.85 0.52
N GLU A 139 -14.90 7.25 -0.59
CA GLU A 139 -16.01 6.30 -0.57
C GLU A 139 -15.66 5.09 0.32
N LYS A 140 -16.66 4.52 0.98
CA LYS A 140 -16.46 3.32 1.79
C LYS A 140 -16.41 2.07 0.93
N ALA A 141 -15.47 1.20 1.25
CA ALA A 141 -15.34 -0.14 0.68
C ALA A 141 -15.34 -1.18 1.80
N HIS A 142 -15.58 -2.43 1.41
CA HIS A 142 -15.57 -3.57 2.32
C HIS A 142 -14.44 -4.51 1.93
N GLY A 143 -13.73 -5.02 2.92
CA GLY A 143 -12.65 -5.96 2.71
C GLY A 143 -12.60 -7.01 3.81
N TYR A 144 -11.83 -8.06 3.54
CA TYR A 144 -11.47 -9.05 4.54
C TYR A 144 -10.20 -8.60 5.27
N LEU A 145 -10.21 -8.64 6.60
CA LEU A 145 -9.00 -8.43 7.39
C LEU A 145 -8.27 -9.76 7.55
N PHE A 146 -6.98 -9.78 7.20
CA PHE A 146 -6.10 -10.91 7.41
C PHE A 146 -4.96 -10.55 8.35
N SER A 147 -4.60 -11.47 9.24
CA SER A 147 -3.32 -11.47 9.95
C SER A 147 -2.36 -12.45 9.30
N ILE A 148 -1.07 -12.11 9.25
CA ILE A 148 -0.01 -12.99 8.76
C ILE A 148 0.58 -13.74 9.95
N GLY A 149 0.44 -15.06 9.98
CA GLY A 149 1.06 -15.91 10.99
C GLY A 149 2.57 -16.03 10.79
N ASP A 150 3.25 -16.44 11.86
CA ASP A 150 4.68 -16.70 11.83
C ASP A 150 4.97 -17.91 10.95
N ALA A 151 6.18 -17.98 10.39
CA ALA A 151 6.57 -19.09 9.52
C ALA A 151 6.53 -20.46 10.23
N GLU A 152 6.43 -20.46 11.56
CA GLU A 152 6.39 -21.64 12.44
C GLU A 152 4.97 -22.12 12.78
N ASP A 153 3.91 -21.41 12.37
CA ASP A 153 2.50 -21.78 12.63
C ASP A 153 1.96 -22.86 11.65
N LYS A 154 2.84 -23.67 11.04
CA LYS A 154 2.48 -24.77 10.13
C LYS A 154 2.85 -26.13 10.68
#